data_AF-A0A838KUH5-F1
#
_entry.id   AF-A0A838KUH5-F1
#
_cell.length_a   1.000
_cell.length_b   1.000
_cell.length_c   1.000
_cell.angle_alpha   90.00
_cell.angle_beta   90.00
_cell.angle_gamma   90.00
#
_symmetry.space_group_name_H-M   'P 1'
#
loop_
_entity.id
_entity.type
_entity.pdbx_description
1 polymer ?
#
loop_
_entity_poly.entity_id
_entity_poly.type
_entity_poly.pdbx_seq_one_letter_code
_entity_poly.pdbx_strand_id
1 'polypeptide(L)'
;MWYFIIFGLLALYVIIDGSSRKLEVVKTVLWAIGTFLLGVVVLPIYIAKRPLKANQIREGGFAWNVLKNFALTWTILMVAISISAIGAATGTPVNSDAEAAGTAIGVGIVIVILAVVWFFPMVGAIVLGFFLKNSAIVERGPTGRLAQEARVT
;
A
#
# COMPACT_ATOMS: atom_id res chain seq x y z
N MET A 1 -8.70 4.18 16.16
CA MET A 1 -8.64 5.11 15.00
C MET A 1 -7.28 5.15 14.30
N TRP A 2 -6.44 4.11 14.45
CA TRP A 2 -5.08 4.09 13.86
C TRP A 2 -5.09 4.07 12.32
N TYR A 3 -6.14 3.52 11.70
CA TYR A 3 -6.27 3.43 10.25
C TYR A 3 -6.36 4.82 9.59
N PHE A 4 -6.98 5.81 10.25
CA PHE A 4 -7.00 7.20 9.77
C PHE A 4 -5.61 7.84 9.82
N ILE A 5 -4.77 7.48 10.79
CA ILE A 5 -3.39 7.95 10.87
C ILE A 5 -2.60 7.39 9.68
N ILE A 6 -2.68 6.07 9.45
CA ILE A 6 -1.95 5.44 8.34
C ILE A 6 -2.42 5.98 6.99
N PHE A 7 -3.72 5.98 6.74
CA PHE A 7 -4.24 6.47 5.46
C PHE A 7 -4.08 7.99 5.29
N GLY A 8 -4.08 8.75 6.39
CA GLY A 8 -3.71 10.17 6.39
C GLY A 8 -2.26 10.39 5.98
N LEU A 9 -1.32 9.62 6.53
CA LEU A 9 0.10 9.68 6.15
C LEU A 9 0.32 9.26 4.69
N LEU A 10 -0.38 8.22 4.21
CA LEU A 10 -0.32 7.80 2.82
C LEU A 10 -0.93 8.85 1.87
N ALA A 11 -2.03 9.49 2.26
CA ALA A 11 -2.62 10.58 1.49
C ALA A 11 -1.68 11.80 1.43
N LEU A 12 -1.04 12.16 2.55
CA LEU A 12 -0.03 13.21 2.58
C LEU A 12 1.16 12.87 1.67
N TYR A 13 1.63 11.61 1.70
CA TYR A 13 2.63 11.13 0.76
C TYR A 13 2.20 11.33 -0.69
N VAL A 14 0.96 11.01 -1.05
CA VAL A 14 0.43 11.19 -2.42
C VAL A 14 0.40 12.66 -2.82
N ILE A 15 0.07 13.58 -1.90
CA ILE A 15 0.10 15.03 -2.15
C ILE A 15 1.53 15.48 -2.46
N ILE A 16 2.50 15.09 -1.62
CA ILE A 16 3.90 15.47 -1.77
C ILE A 16 4.48 14.86 -3.06
N ASP A 17 4.27 13.56 -3.29
CA ASP A 17 4.77 12.85 -4.46
C ASP A 17 4.13 13.40 -5.75
N GLY A 18 2.81 13.64 -5.75
CA GLY A 18 2.08 14.15 -6.90
C GLY A 18 2.49 15.57 -7.28
N SER A 19 2.67 16.43 -6.28
CA SER A 19 3.15 17.81 -6.47
C SER A 19 4.58 17.81 -7.03
N SER A 20 5.46 16.94 -6.50
CA SER A 20 6.84 16.79 -7.00
C SER A 20 6.92 16.26 -8.44
N ARG A 21 5.81 15.70 -8.95
CA ARG A 21 5.68 15.18 -10.32
C ARG A 21 4.86 16.08 -11.23
N LYS A 22 4.55 17.30 -10.79
CA LYS A 22 3.78 18.31 -11.54
C LYS A 22 2.41 17.79 -12.02
N LEU A 23 1.79 16.90 -11.24
CA LEU A 23 0.39 16.54 -11.46
C LEU A 23 -0.51 17.76 -11.24
N GLU A 24 -1.61 17.84 -12.01
CA GLU A 24 -2.65 18.85 -11.78
C GLU A 24 -3.13 18.81 -10.34
N VAL A 25 -3.34 19.98 -9.73
CA VAL A 25 -3.78 20.11 -8.34
C VAL A 25 -5.04 19.27 -8.08
N VAL A 26 -6.04 19.38 -8.94
CA VAL A 26 -7.29 18.61 -8.84
C VAL A 26 -7.02 17.11 -8.88
N LYS A 27 -6.18 16.63 -9.80
CA LYS A 27 -5.82 15.19 -9.88
C LYS A 27 -5.07 14.74 -8.62
N THR A 28 -4.13 15.52 -8.13
CA THR A 28 -3.39 15.23 -6.89
C THR A 28 -4.33 15.11 -5.70
N VAL A 29 -5.28 16.05 -5.56
CA VAL A 29 -6.28 16.02 -4.48
C VAL A 29 -7.19 14.80 -4.59
N LEU A 30 -7.69 14.47 -5.79
CA LEU A 30 -8.52 13.28 -5.98
C LEU A 30 -7.77 11.98 -5.65
N TRP A 31 -6.49 11.86 -6.02
CA TRP A 31 -5.67 10.71 -5.63
C TRP A 31 -5.46 10.63 -4.12
N ALA A 32 -5.25 11.77 -3.45
CA ALA A 32 -5.07 11.83 -2.01
C ALA A 32 -6.35 11.44 -1.26
N ILE A 33 -7.51 11.99 -1.66
CA ILE A 33 -8.81 11.63 -1.10
C ILE A 33 -9.09 10.14 -1.31
N GLY A 34 -8.89 9.63 -2.54
CA GLY A 34 -9.06 8.21 -2.81
C GLY A 34 -8.13 7.33 -1.97
N THR A 35 -6.89 7.78 -1.73
CA THR A 35 -5.93 7.06 -0.87
C THR A 35 -6.34 7.11 0.60
N PHE A 36 -6.90 8.23 1.07
CA PHE A 36 -7.39 8.34 2.43
C PHE A 36 -8.57 7.39 2.69
N LEU A 37 -9.49 7.27 1.73
CA LEU A 37 -10.68 6.44 1.85
C LEU A 37 -10.41 4.96 1.57
N LEU A 38 -9.59 4.66 0.57
CA LEU A 38 -9.38 3.32 0.00
C LEU A 38 -7.89 3.05 -0.28
N GLY A 39 -7.02 3.39 0.68
CA GLY A 39 -5.56 3.39 0.49
C GLY A 39 -4.98 2.10 -0.06
N VAL A 40 -5.46 0.95 0.41
CA VAL A 40 -5.00 -0.38 -0.05
C VAL A 40 -5.20 -0.59 -1.55
N VAL A 41 -6.22 0.02 -2.15
CA VAL A 41 -6.57 -0.15 -3.57
C VAL A 41 -6.08 1.03 -4.40
N VAL A 42 -6.31 2.26 -3.92
CA VAL A 42 -6.02 3.47 -4.68
C VAL A 42 -4.52 3.76 -4.75
N LEU A 43 -3.76 3.55 -3.66
CA LEU A 43 -2.33 3.84 -3.65
C LEU A 43 -1.54 2.98 -4.65
N PRO A 44 -1.74 1.66 -4.76
CA PRO A 44 -1.07 0.85 -5.79
C PRO A 44 -1.35 1.33 -7.21
N ILE A 45 -2.59 1.74 -7.49
CA ILE A 45 -2.99 2.28 -8.79
C ILE A 45 -2.31 3.62 -9.05
N TYR A 46 -2.28 4.51 -8.05
CA TYR A 46 -1.57 5.78 -8.13
C TYR A 46 -0.07 5.56 -8.46
N ILE A 47 0.61 4.68 -7.72
CA ILE A 47 2.03 4.37 -7.94
C ILE A 47 2.26 3.80 -9.34
N ALA A 48 1.35 2.96 -9.83
CA ALA A 48 1.41 2.38 -11.17
C ALA A 48 1.18 3.41 -12.29
N LYS A 49 0.42 4.49 -12.05
CA LYS A 49 0.07 5.48 -13.07
C LYS A 49 0.84 6.80 -12.99
N ARG A 50 1.45 7.13 -11.86
CA ARG A 50 2.10 8.44 -11.66
C ARG A 50 3.20 8.68 -12.72
N PRO A 51 3.42 9.93 -13.14
CA PRO A 51 4.54 10.27 -14.03
C PRO A 51 5.88 9.86 -13.43
N LEU A 52 6.83 9.44 -14.26
CA LEU A 52 8.18 9.07 -13.83
C LEU A 52 9.08 10.31 -13.83
N LYS A 53 9.98 10.39 -12.84
CA LYS A 53 11.09 11.37 -12.82
C LYS A 53 12.22 10.89 -13.73
N ALA A 54 13.15 11.78 -14.10
CA ALA A 54 14.19 11.51 -15.11
C ALA A 54 15.04 10.25 -14.90
N ASN A 55 15.29 9.86 -13.65
CA ASN A 55 16.09 8.69 -13.29
C ASN A 55 15.25 7.45 -12.92
N GLN A 56 13.94 7.47 -13.17
CA GLN A 56 13.04 6.39 -12.80
C GLN A 56 12.68 5.52 -14.00
N ILE A 57 12.61 4.22 -13.76
CA ILE A 57 12.19 3.21 -14.73
C ILE A 57 11.00 2.46 -14.15
N ARG A 58 10.00 2.18 -14.97
CA ARG A 58 8.89 1.30 -14.64
C ARG A 58 8.80 0.17 -15.66
N GLU A 59 8.81 -1.05 -15.18
CA GLU A 59 8.84 -2.25 -16.01
C GLU A 59 7.65 -3.15 -15.71
N GLY A 60 7.28 -4.01 -16.67
CA GLY A 60 6.32 -5.09 -16.50
C GLY A 60 4.86 -4.73 -16.77
N GLY A 61 4.58 -3.50 -17.22
CA GLY A 61 3.24 -3.03 -17.56
C GLY A 61 2.36 -2.67 -16.36
N PHE A 62 1.17 -2.11 -16.63
CA PHE A 62 0.28 -1.56 -15.61
C PHE A 62 -0.17 -2.59 -14.57
N ALA A 63 -0.68 -3.75 -15.00
CA ALA A 63 -1.23 -4.77 -14.10
C ALA A 63 -0.20 -5.28 -13.08
N TRP A 64 1.02 -5.61 -13.54
CA TRP A 64 2.14 -5.98 -12.67
C TRP A 64 2.47 -4.90 -11.65
N ASN A 65 2.53 -3.64 -12.10
CA ASN A 65 2.83 -2.53 -11.20
C ASN A 65 1.72 -2.31 -10.16
N VAL A 66 0.45 -2.48 -10.50
CA VAL A 66 -0.63 -2.44 -9.50
C VAL A 66 -0.48 -3.57 -8.49
N LEU A 67 -0.34 -4.81 -8.96
CA LEU A 67 -0.34 -5.98 -8.08
C LEU A 67 0.86 -6.05 -7.15
N LYS A 68 2.07 -5.72 -7.61
CA LYS A 68 3.26 -5.68 -6.73
C LYS A 68 3.17 -4.58 -5.67
N ASN A 69 2.62 -3.42 -6.03
CA ASN A 69 2.42 -2.32 -5.07
C ASN A 69 1.24 -2.60 -4.12
N PHE A 70 0.22 -3.33 -4.57
CA PHE A 70 -0.84 -3.84 -3.71
C PHE A 70 -0.28 -4.80 -2.67
N ALA A 71 0.52 -5.79 -3.08
CA ALA A 71 1.16 -6.73 -2.16
C ALA A 71 2.00 -6.02 -1.07
N LEU A 72 2.74 -4.97 -1.47
CA LEU A 72 3.51 -4.14 -0.55
C LEU A 72 2.61 -3.34 0.41
N THR A 73 1.59 -2.67 -0.13
CA THR A 73 0.67 -1.82 0.67
C THR A 73 -0.15 -2.68 1.65
N TRP A 74 -0.61 -3.83 1.19
CA TRP A 74 -1.30 -4.84 2.00
C TRP A 74 -0.41 -5.35 3.13
N THR A 75 0.86 -5.65 2.85
CA THR A 75 1.80 -6.10 3.87
C THR A 75 2.00 -5.04 4.96
N ILE A 76 2.21 -3.77 4.58
CA ILE A 76 2.34 -2.67 5.55
C ILE A 76 1.07 -2.54 6.41
N LEU A 77 -0.10 -2.64 5.80
CA LEU A 77 -1.37 -2.59 6.54
C LEU A 77 -1.50 -3.77 7.49
N MET A 78 -1.19 -4.99 7.06
CA MET A 78 -1.30 -6.19 7.88
C MET A 78 -0.36 -6.16 9.09
N VAL A 79 0.84 -5.58 8.95
CA VAL A 79 1.73 -5.32 10.09
C VAL A 79 1.06 -4.40 11.11
N ALA A 80 0.47 -3.28 10.66
CA ALA A 80 -0.22 -2.35 11.56
C ALA A 80 -1.45 -2.99 12.24
N ILE A 81 -2.24 -3.77 11.49
CA ILE A 81 -3.37 -4.54 12.04
C ILE A 81 -2.87 -5.50 13.11
N SER A 82 -1.78 -6.22 12.84
CA SER A 82 -1.23 -7.22 13.77
C SER A 82 -0.74 -6.58 15.07
N ILE A 83 0.01 -5.48 14.99
CA ILE A 83 0.46 -4.73 16.16
C ILE A 83 -0.75 -4.23 16.97
N SER A 84 -1.76 -3.67 16.30
CA SER A 84 -2.97 -3.19 16.97
C SER A 84 -3.76 -4.31 17.64
N ALA A 85 -3.89 -5.46 16.99
CA ALA A 85 -4.66 -6.60 17.50
C ALA A 85 -3.98 -7.24 18.70
N ILE A 86 -2.67 -7.47 18.61
CA ILE A 86 -1.88 -8.03 19.72
C ILE A 86 -1.89 -7.05 20.90
N GLY A 87 -1.63 -5.75 20.65
CA GLY A 87 -1.62 -4.73 21.70
C GLY A 87 -2.96 -4.60 22.43
N ALA A 88 -4.09 -4.72 21.72
CA ALA A 88 -5.42 -4.73 22.33
C ALA A 88 -5.63 -5.95 23.23
N ALA A 89 -5.20 -7.14 22.78
CA ALA A 89 -5.34 -8.36 23.56
C ALA A 89 -4.46 -8.36 24.82
N THR A 90 -3.21 -7.92 24.71
CA THR A 90 -2.27 -7.89 25.85
C THR A 90 -2.51 -6.73 26.81
N GLY A 91 -3.26 -5.70 26.39
CA GLY A 91 -3.60 -4.56 27.24
C GLY A 91 -4.80 -4.79 28.15
N THR A 92 -5.46 -5.95 28.06
CA THR A 92 -6.64 -6.29 28.87
C THR A 92 -6.21 -6.91 30.20
N PRO A 93 -6.64 -6.38 31.36
CA PRO A 93 -6.34 -6.98 32.66
C PRO A 93 -6.89 -8.41 32.75
N VAL A 94 -6.08 -9.32 33.29
CA VAL A 94 -6.47 -10.70 33.61
C VAL A 94 -6.50 -10.88 35.13
N ASN A 95 -7.58 -11.46 35.64
CA ASN A 95 -7.86 -11.59 37.08
C ASN A 95 -7.76 -13.05 37.57
N SER A 96 -7.54 -13.99 36.66
CA SER A 96 -7.38 -15.41 37.00
C SER A 96 -6.47 -16.14 36.00
N ASP A 97 -5.93 -17.29 36.42
CA ASP A 97 -5.11 -18.15 35.55
C ASP A 97 -5.91 -18.67 34.34
N ALA A 98 -7.21 -18.90 34.51
CA ALA A 98 -8.10 -19.29 33.42
C ALA A 98 -8.26 -18.16 32.39
N GLU A 99 -8.39 -16.91 32.83
CA GLU A 99 -8.42 -15.74 31.95
C GLU A 99 -7.09 -15.50 31.23
N ALA A 100 -5.96 -15.73 31.93
CA ALA A 100 -4.63 -15.65 31.34
C ALA A 100 -4.43 -16.71 30.24
N ALA A 101 -4.79 -17.97 30.52
CA ALA A 101 -4.74 -19.05 29.54
C ALA A 101 -5.67 -18.80 28.34
N GLY A 102 -6.89 -18.33 28.60
CA GLY A 102 -7.86 -17.96 27.56
C GLY A 102 -7.34 -16.84 26.66
N THR A 103 -6.74 -15.79 27.24
CA THR A 103 -6.11 -14.69 26.51
C THR A 103 -4.97 -15.18 25.62
N ALA A 104 -4.07 -16.02 26.15
CA ALA A 104 -2.95 -16.57 25.40
C ALA A 104 -3.41 -17.41 24.19
N ILE A 105 -4.41 -18.28 24.39
CA ILE A 105 -5.01 -19.09 23.32
C ILE A 105 -5.66 -18.18 22.27
N GLY A 106 -6.44 -17.18 22.72
CA GLY A 106 -7.12 -16.23 21.83
C GLY A 106 -6.13 -15.44 20.96
N VAL A 107 -5.04 -14.94 21.54
CA VAL A 107 -3.96 -14.27 20.80
C VAL A 107 -3.34 -15.20 19.77
N GLY A 108 -3.05 -16.45 20.14
CA GLY A 108 -2.52 -17.45 19.21
C GLY A 108 -3.43 -17.67 18.00
N ILE A 109 -4.74 -17.82 18.22
CA ILE A 109 -5.73 -17.96 17.14
C ILE A 109 -5.74 -16.72 16.24
N VAL A 110 -5.76 -15.52 16.83
CA VAL A 110 -5.75 -14.26 16.07
C VAL A 110 -4.50 -14.13 15.20
N ILE A 111 -3.32 -14.49 15.72
CA ILE A 111 -2.07 -14.47 14.94
C ILE A 111 -2.16 -15.40 13.72
N VAL A 112 -2.68 -16.61 13.89
CA VAL A 112 -2.83 -17.56 12.78
C VAL A 112 -3.80 -17.01 11.72
N ILE A 113 -4.94 -16.46 12.14
CA ILE A 113 -5.91 -15.85 11.23
C ILE A 113 -5.28 -14.68 10.47
N LEU A 114 -4.56 -13.79 11.17
CA LEU A 114 -3.88 -12.66 10.55
C LEU A 114 -2.79 -13.10 9.57
N ALA A 115 -2.04 -14.16 9.89
CA ALA A 115 -1.05 -14.72 9.00
C ALA A 115 -1.69 -15.24 7.70
N VAL A 116 -2.81 -15.96 7.80
CA VAL A 116 -3.59 -16.44 6.65
C VAL A 116 -4.13 -15.28 5.82
N VAL A 117 -4.79 -14.30 6.46
CA VAL A 117 -5.36 -13.12 5.81
C VAL A 117 -4.29 -12.25 5.16
N TRP A 118 -3.08 -12.19 5.71
CA TRP A 118 -1.96 -11.51 5.07
C TRP A 118 -1.41 -12.29 3.87
N PHE A 119 -1.13 -13.59 4.08
CA PHE A 119 -0.39 -14.42 3.14
C PHE A 119 -1.13 -14.62 1.82
N PHE A 120 -2.40 -15.03 1.84
CA PHE A 120 -3.10 -15.40 0.61
C PHE A 120 -3.31 -14.22 -0.37
N PRO A 121 -3.79 -13.03 0.05
CA PRO A 121 -3.89 -11.89 -0.86
C PRO A 121 -2.53 -11.40 -1.36
N MET A 122 -1.50 -11.42 -0.50
CA MET A 122 -0.14 -11.02 -0.89
C MET A 122 0.43 -11.97 -1.94
N VAL A 123 0.45 -13.27 -1.67
CA VAL A 123 0.96 -14.30 -2.60
C VAL A 123 0.12 -14.34 -3.86
N GLY A 124 -1.21 -14.31 -3.73
CA GLY A 124 -2.12 -14.28 -4.87
C GLY A 124 -1.85 -13.10 -5.80
N ALA A 125 -1.66 -11.90 -5.24
CA ALA A 125 -1.33 -10.71 -6.03
C ALA A 125 0.03 -10.84 -6.73
N ILE A 126 1.05 -11.37 -6.06
CA ILE A 126 2.39 -11.54 -6.65
C ILE A 126 2.38 -12.61 -7.75
N VAL A 127 1.79 -13.79 -7.48
CA VAL A 127 1.70 -14.90 -8.45
C VAL A 127 0.91 -14.46 -9.67
N LEU A 128 -0.29 -13.88 -9.49
CA LEU A 128 -1.07 -13.33 -10.59
C LEU A 128 -0.28 -12.23 -11.31
N GLY A 129 0.42 -11.37 -10.55
CA GLY A 129 1.26 -10.32 -11.09
C GLY A 129 2.34 -10.85 -12.02
N PHE A 130 3.01 -11.94 -11.65
CA PHE A 130 4.02 -12.57 -12.49
C PHE A 130 3.45 -13.09 -13.81
N PHE A 131 2.28 -13.73 -13.79
CA PHE A 131 1.59 -14.15 -15.02
C PHE A 131 1.19 -12.98 -15.92
N LEU A 132 0.86 -11.82 -15.33
CA LEU A 132 0.48 -10.62 -16.06
C LEU A 132 1.66 -9.69 -16.40
N LYS A 133 2.88 -10.04 -15.99
CA LYS A 133 4.06 -9.22 -16.20
C LYS A 133 4.43 -9.21 -17.68
N ASN A 134 4.37 -8.04 -18.31
CA ASN A 134 4.85 -7.84 -19.67
C ASN A 134 6.28 -7.27 -19.65
N SER A 135 7.27 -8.13 -19.79
CA SER A 135 8.69 -7.75 -19.78
C SER A 135 9.12 -6.90 -20.98
N ALA A 136 8.33 -6.84 -22.06
CA ALA A 136 8.62 -5.96 -23.19
C ALA A 136 8.28 -4.49 -22.88
N ILE A 137 7.45 -4.22 -21.88
CA ILE A 137 7.07 -2.86 -21.49
C ILE A 137 8.09 -2.30 -20.50
N VAL A 138 8.86 -1.32 -20.96
CA VAL A 138 9.82 -0.54 -20.17
C VAL A 138 9.54 0.95 -20.38
N GLU A 139 9.01 1.62 -19.37
CA GLU A 139 8.81 3.07 -19.34
C GLU A 139 10.03 3.73 -18.70
N ARG A 140 10.65 4.69 -19.39
CA ARG A 140 11.76 5.50 -18.87
C ARG A 140 11.30 6.94 -18.65
N GLY A 141 11.66 7.50 -17.51
CA GLY A 141 11.38 8.90 -17.22
C GLY A 141 12.32 9.87 -17.95
N PRO A 142 11.99 11.18 -17.95
CA PRO A 142 10.77 11.75 -17.39
C PRO A 142 9.53 11.44 -18.26
N THR A 143 8.35 11.34 -17.67
CA THR A 143 7.08 11.17 -18.41
C THR A 143 6.04 12.22 -18.03
N GLY A 144 4.96 12.33 -18.81
CA GLY A 144 3.88 13.29 -18.57
C GLY A 144 4.35 14.75 -18.68
N ARG A 145 3.87 15.61 -17.78
CA ARG A 145 4.24 17.05 -17.76
C ARG A 145 5.73 17.29 -17.54
N LEU A 146 6.40 16.45 -16.74
CA LEU A 146 7.85 16.56 -16.54
C LEU A 146 8.63 16.41 -17.86
N ALA A 147 8.14 15.55 -18.76
CA ALA A 147 8.75 15.39 -20.08
C ALA A 147 8.49 16.58 -21.01
N GLN A 148 7.36 17.29 -20.81
CA GLN A 148 7.04 18.49 -21.58
C GLN A 148 7.94 19.65 -21.15
N GLU A 149 8.10 19.86 -19.83
CA GLU A 149 8.98 20.90 -19.28
C GLU A 149 10.44 20.67 -19.72
N ALA A 150 10.94 19.43 -19.63
CA ALA A 150 12.31 19.08 -20.02
C ALA A 150 12.63 19.28 -21.52
N ARG A 151 11.62 19.39 -22.38
CA ARG A 151 11.80 19.65 -23.82
C ARG A 151 11.89 21.14 -24.16
N VAL A 152 11.52 22.01 -23.23
CA VAL A 152 11.46 23.47 -23.42
C VAL A 152 12.65 24.18 -22.74
N THR A 153 13.50 23.41 -22.05
CA THR A 153 14.77 23.82 -21.41
C THR A 153 15.96 23.26 -22.16
#